data_AF-A0A9E5C304-F1
#
_entry.id   AF-A0A9E5C304-F1
#
_cell.length_a   1.000
_cell.length_b   1.000
_cell.length_c   1.000
_cell.angle_alpha   90.00
_cell.angle_beta   90.00
_cell.angle_gamma   90.00
#
_symmetry.space_group_name_H-M   'P 1'
#
loop_
_entity.id
_entity.type
_entity.pdbx_description
1 polymer ?
#
loop_
_entity_poly.entity_id
_entity_poly.type
_entity_poly.pdbx_seq_one_letter_code
_entity_poly.pdbx_strand_id
1 'polypeptide(L)'
;MLTKKPYLRLVKYISVASVLLLLLASDCVYNLRTAAEPREGGTVLQFPEADGKGEISHDDPVRLEAVPNLGFRFSHWEETGDVSPILEFRMGKSDIFRTAVFVPNAVVLIPDPTTFVTPKPLLTATPEPLPTDTPEPLLTDTPEPLPT
;
A
#
# COMPACT_ATOMS: atom_id res chain seq x y z
N MET A 1 -44.78 41.05 -49.56
CA MET A 1 -44.41 39.65 -49.85
C MET A 1 -43.14 39.33 -49.06
N LEU A 2 -43.24 38.56 -47.98
CA LEU A 2 -42.14 38.30 -47.06
C LEU A 2 -41.08 37.38 -47.71
N THR A 3 -39.88 37.90 -47.85
CA THR A 3 -38.70 37.20 -48.36
C THR A 3 -38.40 35.98 -47.47
N LYS A 4 -38.65 34.77 -47.97
CA LYS A 4 -38.22 33.52 -47.34
C LYS A 4 -36.70 33.62 -47.20
N LYS A 5 -36.17 33.50 -45.97
CA LYS A 5 -34.73 33.60 -45.66
C LYS A 5 -34.11 32.21 -45.65
N PRO A 6 -33.78 31.59 -46.81
CA PRO A 6 -33.25 30.23 -46.88
C PRO A 6 -31.93 30.08 -46.12
N TYR A 7 -31.17 31.17 -46.00
CA TYR A 7 -29.93 31.23 -45.22
C TYR A 7 -30.15 30.90 -43.75
N LEU A 8 -31.31 31.20 -43.16
CA LEU A 8 -31.57 30.88 -41.75
C LEU A 8 -31.72 29.38 -41.54
N ARG A 9 -32.24 28.64 -42.53
CA ARG A 9 -32.28 27.17 -42.49
C ARG A 9 -30.89 26.60 -42.64
N LEU A 10 -30.12 27.09 -43.62
CA LEU A 10 -28.75 26.63 -43.86
C LEU A 10 -27.84 26.90 -42.66
N VAL A 11 -27.89 28.09 -42.06
CA VAL A 11 -27.11 28.44 -40.85
C VAL A 11 -27.51 27.53 -39.68
N LYS A 12 -28.81 27.25 -39.49
CA LYS A 12 -29.25 26.29 -38.47
C LYS A 12 -28.69 24.89 -38.72
N TYR A 13 -28.70 24.42 -39.97
CA TYR A 13 -28.11 23.12 -40.30
C TYR A 13 -26.60 23.09 -40.10
N ILE A 14 -25.87 24.16 -40.46
CA ILE A 14 -24.43 24.26 -40.21
C ILE A 14 -24.15 24.29 -38.71
N SER A 15 -24.92 25.03 -37.91
CA SER A 15 -24.78 25.04 -36.45
C SER A 15 -25.05 23.66 -35.85
N VAL A 16 -26.13 22.99 -36.27
CA VAL A 16 -26.45 21.63 -35.79
C VAL A 16 -25.41 20.63 -36.24
N ALA A 17 -24.95 20.69 -37.48
CA ALA A 17 -23.91 19.80 -38.01
C ALA A 17 -22.54 20.09 -37.39
N SER A 18 -22.22 21.33 -37.05
CA SER A 18 -20.99 21.69 -36.34
C SER A 18 -21.02 21.20 -34.89
N VAL A 19 -22.15 21.36 -34.19
CA VAL A 19 -22.32 20.79 -32.85
C VAL A 19 -22.26 19.27 -32.92
N LEU A 20 -22.91 18.64 -33.90
CA LEU A 20 -22.85 17.20 -34.11
C LEU A 20 -21.43 16.73 -34.46
N LEU A 21 -20.69 17.44 -35.30
CA LEU A 21 -19.31 17.11 -35.67
C LEU A 21 -18.36 17.27 -34.49
N LEU A 22 -18.57 18.27 -33.64
CA LEU A 22 -17.84 18.44 -32.38
C LEU A 22 -18.17 17.31 -31.39
N LEU A 23 -19.42 16.85 -31.34
CA LEU A 23 -19.83 15.69 -30.54
C LEU A 23 -19.34 14.36 -31.09
N LEU A 24 -19.03 14.30 -32.39
CA LEU A 24 -18.49 13.13 -33.09
C LEU A 24 -16.96 13.14 -33.20
N ALA A 25 -16.29 14.21 -32.77
CA ALA A 25 -14.85 14.25 -32.69
C ALA A 25 -14.42 13.26 -31.59
N SER A 26 -13.89 12.11 -32.00
CA SER A 26 -13.40 11.09 -31.07
C SER A 26 -12.24 11.66 -30.26
N ASP A 27 -12.41 11.77 -28.94
CA ASP A 27 -11.27 11.96 -28.05
C ASP A 27 -10.43 10.68 -28.10
N CYS A 28 -9.17 10.80 -28.51
CA CYS A 28 -8.24 9.68 -28.45
C CYS A 28 -8.01 9.31 -26.97
N VAL A 29 -8.21 8.05 -26.61
CA VAL A 29 -7.94 7.54 -25.26
C VAL A 29 -6.56 6.89 -25.19
N TYR A 30 -5.90 7.04 -24.05
CA TYR A 30 -4.56 6.50 -23.80
C TYR A 30 -4.47 5.84 -22.43
N ASN A 31 -3.56 4.88 -22.28
CA ASN A 31 -3.38 4.16 -21.03
C ASN A 31 -2.45 4.91 -20.08
N LEU A 32 -2.88 5.06 -18.84
CA LEU A 32 -2.01 5.44 -17.72
C LEU A 32 -1.80 4.24 -16.81
N ARG A 33 -0.55 3.88 -16.59
CA ARG A 33 -0.15 2.80 -15.68
C ARG A 33 0.72 3.36 -14.57
N THR A 34 0.38 3.05 -13.34
CA THR A 34 1.12 3.48 -12.16
C THR A 34 1.66 2.29 -11.36
N ALA A 35 2.83 2.44 -10.78
CA ALA A 35 3.46 1.45 -9.92
C ALA A 35 4.09 2.09 -8.67
N ALA A 36 4.29 1.28 -7.63
CA ALA A 36 5.02 1.65 -6.43
C ALA A 36 6.20 0.69 -6.28
N GLU A 37 7.41 1.22 -6.05
CA GLU A 37 8.64 0.45 -5.87
C GLU A 37 9.37 0.88 -4.58
N PRO A 38 9.53 -0.02 -3.59
CA PRO A 38 8.93 -1.36 -3.53
C PRO A 38 7.40 -1.27 -3.41
N ARG A 39 6.70 -2.34 -3.79
CA ARG A 39 5.23 -2.39 -3.73
C ARG A 39 4.67 -2.18 -2.32
N GLU A 40 5.40 -2.60 -1.29
CA GLU A 40 5.04 -2.39 0.12
C GLU A 40 5.35 -0.97 0.62
N GLY A 41 6.12 -0.18 -0.14
CA GLY A 41 6.59 1.14 0.26
C GLY A 41 5.51 2.22 0.22
N GLY A 42 4.45 2.03 -0.57
CA GLY A 42 3.37 2.99 -0.67
C GLY A 42 2.31 2.62 -1.71
N THR A 43 1.37 3.54 -1.93
CA THR A 43 0.31 3.45 -2.92
C THR A 43 0.30 4.71 -3.78
N VAL A 44 0.02 4.57 -5.07
CA VAL A 44 -0.21 5.70 -5.98
C VAL A 44 -1.71 5.89 -6.15
N LEU A 45 -2.21 7.05 -5.76
CA LEU A 45 -3.60 7.46 -5.98
C LEU A 45 -3.70 8.30 -7.25
N GLN A 46 -4.74 8.07 -8.04
CA GLN A 46 -5.04 8.81 -9.25
C GLN A 46 -6.35 9.60 -9.10
N PHE A 47 -6.34 10.84 -9.56
CA PHE A 47 -7.50 11.73 -9.60
C PHE A 47 -7.67 12.34 -11.01
N PRO A 48 -8.86 12.29 -11.62
CA PRO A 48 -10.04 11.53 -11.18
C PRO A 48 -9.73 10.02 -11.07
N GLU A 49 -10.43 9.33 -10.16
CA GLU A 49 -10.26 7.89 -10.00
C GLU A 49 -10.59 7.21 -11.33
N ALA A 50 -9.72 6.31 -11.77
CA ALA A 50 -9.92 5.63 -13.05
C ALA A 50 -11.24 4.84 -13.00
N ASP A 51 -12.03 4.88 -14.07
CA ASP A 51 -13.30 4.15 -14.22
C ASP A 51 -13.14 2.61 -14.34
N GLY A 52 -12.08 2.06 -13.73
CA GLY A 52 -11.65 0.67 -13.83
C GLY A 52 -10.98 0.30 -15.16
N LYS A 53 -11.01 1.19 -16.16
CA LYS A 53 -10.46 0.93 -17.51
C LYS A 53 -9.00 1.33 -17.66
N GLY A 54 -8.52 2.25 -16.83
CA GLY A 54 -7.15 2.81 -16.92
C GLY A 54 -6.92 3.68 -18.17
N GLU A 55 -7.99 3.99 -18.90
CA GLU A 55 -7.98 4.82 -20.11
C GLU A 55 -8.37 6.26 -19.76
N ILE A 56 -7.62 7.22 -20.30
CA ILE A 56 -7.79 8.65 -20.06
C ILE A 56 -7.82 9.34 -21.43
N SER A 57 -8.77 10.25 -21.64
CA SER A 57 -8.85 10.99 -22.90
C SER A 57 -7.67 11.95 -23.06
N HIS A 58 -7.27 12.17 -24.30
CA HIS A 58 -6.26 13.17 -24.65
C HIS A 58 -6.60 14.53 -24.03
N ASP A 59 -5.60 15.21 -23.48
CA ASP A 59 -5.71 16.53 -22.84
C ASP A 59 -6.50 16.55 -21.51
N ASP A 60 -7.05 15.42 -21.06
CA ASP A 60 -7.70 15.36 -19.74
C ASP A 60 -6.67 15.60 -18.63
N PRO A 61 -7.04 16.37 -17.59
CA PRO A 61 -6.18 16.60 -16.44
C PRO A 61 -6.08 15.33 -15.59
N VAL A 62 -4.86 15.00 -15.20
CA VAL A 62 -4.53 13.89 -14.31
C VAL A 62 -3.71 14.42 -13.15
N ARG A 63 -4.12 14.08 -11.94
CA ARG A 63 -3.35 14.28 -10.72
C ARG A 63 -2.99 12.92 -10.12
N LEU A 64 -1.70 12.69 -9.89
CA LEU A 64 -1.20 11.52 -9.17
C LEU A 64 -0.68 11.96 -7.79
N GLU A 65 -0.88 11.11 -6.80
CA GLU A 65 -0.40 11.31 -5.44
C GLU A 65 0.27 10.04 -4.92
N ALA A 66 1.55 10.11 -4.58
CA ALA A 66 2.29 9.03 -3.96
C ALA A 66 2.13 9.08 -2.44
N VAL A 67 1.36 8.13 -1.89
CA VAL A 67 1.11 7.99 -0.45
C VAL A 67 2.03 6.92 0.13
N PRO A 68 3.05 7.28 0.93
CA PRO A 68 3.96 6.30 1.53
C PRO A 68 3.26 5.49 2.63
N ASN A 69 3.61 4.21 2.72
CA ASN A 69 3.21 3.34 3.83
C ASN A 69 4.09 3.61 5.07
N LEU A 70 3.64 3.11 6.23
CA LEU A 70 4.37 3.26 7.49
C LEU A 70 5.82 2.74 7.38
N GLY A 71 6.78 3.55 7.84
CA GLY A 71 8.20 3.19 7.79
C GLY A 71 8.90 3.55 6.48
N PHE A 72 8.18 4.07 5.49
CA PHE A 72 8.73 4.57 4.23
C PHE A 72 8.52 6.08 4.10
N ARG A 73 9.26 6.67 3.16
CA ARG A 73 9.00 8.00 2.59
C ARG A 73 9.05 7.91 1.07
N PHE A 74 8.31 8.79 0.42
CA PHE A 74 8.46 9.02 -1.01
C PHE A 74 9.85 9.60 -1.31
N SER A 75 10.48 9.11 -2.38
CA SER A 75 11.79 9.56 -2.86
C SER A 75 11.63 10.42 -4.11
N HIS A 76 11.13 9.82 -5.20
CA HIS A 76 10.90 10.48 -6.48
C HIS A 76 10.03 9.63 -7.41
N TRP A 77 9.61 10.20 -8.53
CA TRP A 77 9.03 9.51 -9.66
C TRP A 77 10.12 9.08 -10.63
N GLU A 78 10.25 7.79 -10.90
CA GLU A 78 11.37 7.20 -11.67
C GLU A 78 11.51 7.82 -13.08
N GLU A 79 10.40 7.97 -13.81
CA GLU A 79 10.44 8.36 -15.23
C GLU A 79 10.72 9.85 -15.44
N THR A 80 10.52 10.68 -14.42
CA THR A 80 10.71 12.14 -14.50
C THR A 80 11.82 12.66 -13.60
N GLY A 81 12.21 11.88 -12.58
CA GLY A 81 13.07 12.34 -11.49
C GLY A 81 12.39 13.35 -10.55
N ASP A 82 11.08 13.57 -10.67
CA ASP A 82 10.37 14.56 -9.87
C ASP A 82 10.27 14.10 -8.41
N VAL A 83 10.63 14.99 -7.49
CA VAL A 83 10.65 14.75 -6.04
C VAL A 83 9.38 15.22 -5.34
N SER A 84 8.44 15.81 -6.08
CA SER A 84 7.10 16.13 -5.60
C SER A 84 6.25 14.85 -5.53
N PRO A 85 5.65 14.51 -4.37
CA PRO A 85 4.74 13.38 -4.27
C PRO A 85 3.44 13.59 -5.06
N ILE A 86 3.12 14.85 -5.42
CA ILE A 86 1.97 15.22 -6.24
C ILE A 86 2.47 15.59 -7.65
N LEU A 87 1.96 14.89 -8.67
CA LEU A 87 2.17 15.22 -10.08
C LEU A 87 0.85 15.64 -10.71
N GLU A 88 0.87 16.73 -11.46
CA GLU A 88 -0.26 17.20 -12.24
C GLU A 88 0.16 17.36 -13.70
N PHE A 89 -0.56 16.73 -14.61
CA PHE A 89 -0.29 16.81 -16.04
C PHE A 89 -1.57 16.60 -16.85
N ARG A 90 -1.50 16.89 -18.14
CA ARG A 90 -2.56 16.53 -19.09
C ARG A 90 -2.14 15.31 -19.89
N MET A 91 -3.09 14.41 -20.16
CA MET A 91 -2.77 13.19 -20.89
C MET A 91 -2.26 13.52 -22.30
N GLY A 92 -1.09 12.97 -22.64
CA GLY A 92 -0.45 13.20 -23.93
C GLY A 92 -1.07 12.39 -25.05
N LYS A 93 -0.37 12.33 -26.19
CA LYS A 93 -0.78 11.56 -27.38
C LYS A 93 -0.23 10.13 -27.39
N SER A 94 0.14 9.60 -26.23
CA SER A 94 0.72 8.27 -26.06
C SER A 94 0.44 7.74 -24.66
N ASP A 95 0.55 6.43 -24.49
CA ASP A 95 0.48 5.79 -23.17
C ASP A 95 1.60 6.29 -22.26
N ILE A 96 1.30 6.36 -20.96
CA ILE A 96 2.21 6.87 -19.92
C ILE A 96 2.37 5.81 -18.82
N PHE A 97 3.62 5.66 -18.37
CA PHE A 97 3.97 4.87 -17.19
C PHE A 97 4.57 5.78 -16.11
N ARG A 98 4.18 5.57 -14.85
CA ARG A 98 4.68 6.31 -13.68
C ARG A 98 4.98 5.38 -12.52
N THR A 99 6.20 5.42 -12.02
CA THR A 99 6.65 4.63 -10.87
C THR A 99 7.03 5.54 -9.72
N ALA A 100 6.31 5.44 -8.61
CA ALA A 100 6.67 6.10 -7.37
C ALA A 100 7.70 5.26 -6.62
N VAL A 101 8.88 5.83 -6.39
CA VAL A 101 9.95 5.18 -5.62
C VAL A 101 9.84 5.58 -4.16
N PHE A 102 9.79 4.58 -3.28
CA PHE A 102 9.72 4.74 -1.83
C PHE A 102 10.98 4.18 -1.19
N VAL A 103 11.46 4.83 -0.13
CA VAL A 103 12.66 4.41 0.60
C VAL A 103 12.35 4.30 2.09
N PRO A 104 12.95 3.33 2.82
CA PRO A 104 12.77 3.23 4.26
C PRO A 104 13.19 4.51 4.97
N ASN A 105 12.43 4.91 5.98
CA ASN A 105 12.78 5.99 6.87
C ASN A 105 14.07 5.65 7.61
N ALA A 106 14.95 6.64 7.77
CA ALA A 106 16.16 6.45 8.55
C ALA A 106 15.75 6.18 10.01
N VAL A 107 16.07 5.00 10.52
CA VAL A 107 15.98 4.73 11.94
C VAL A 107 17.11 5.51 12.60
N VAL A 108 16.76 6.57 13.33
CA VAL A 108 17.71 7.18 14.25
C VAL A 108 17.90 6.16 15.36
N LEU A 109 19.00 5.42 15.30
CA LEU A 109 19.49 4.67 16.45
C LEU A 109 19.94 5.71 17.47
N ILE A 110 19.01 6.19 18.29
CA ILE A 110 19.39 6.82 19.55
C ILE A 110 20.09 5.67 20.29
N PRO A 111 21.40 5.77 20.63
CA PRO A 111 21.96 4.81 21.55
C PRO A 111 21.11 4.93 22.81
N ASP A 112 20.34 3.89 23.11
CA ASP A 112 19.56 3.86 24.33
C ASP A 112 20.57 4.06 25.47
N PRO A 113 20.45 5.12 26.32
CA PRO A 113 21.24 5.17 27.55
C PRO A 113 20.89 3.99 28.49
N THR A 114 19.90 3.16 28.13
CA THR A 114 19.36 2.05 28.89
C THR A 114 19.75 0.66 28.37
N THR A 115 20.88 0.50 27.67
CA THR A 115 21.58 -0.80 27.71
C THR A 115 22.33 -0.95 29.04
N PHE A 116 21.62 -0.85 30.16
CA PHE A 116 21.99 -1.65 31.31
C PHE A 116 21.59 -3.07 30.93
N VAL A 117 22.58 -3.88 30.58
CA VAL A 117 22.43 -5.33 30.60
C VAL A 117 21.95 -5.69 32.01
N THR A 118 20.64 -5.82 32.22
CA THR A 118 20.15 -6.56 33.37
C THR A 118 20.65 -7.97 33.13
N PRO A 119 21.65 -8.47 33.89
CA PRO A 119 22.05 -9.84 33.74
C PRO A 119 20.79 -10.67 33.97
N LYS A 120 20.39 -11.45 32.96
CA LYS A 120 19.41 -12.51 33.16
C LYS A 120 19.91 -13.29 34.38
N PRO A 121 19.16 -13.36 35.49
CA PRO A 121 19.62 -14.14 36.62
C PRO A 121 19.88 -15.55 36.08
N LEU A 122 21.10 -16.02 36.28
CA LEU A 122 21.42 -17.42 36.07
C LEU A 122 20.42 -18.16 36.95
N LEU A 123 19.53 -18.96 36.34
CA LEU A 123 18.67 -19.85 37.12
C LEU A 123 19.61 -20.81 37.82
N THR A 124 19.98 -20.48 39.06
CA THR A 124 20.65 -21.41 39.96
C THR A 124 19.64 -22.53 40.14
N ALA A 125 19.96 -23.71 39.60
CA ALA A 125 19.21 -24.90 39.93
C ALA A 125 19.14 -24.97 41.45
N THR A 126 17.93 -24.82 42.00
CA THR A 126 17.64 -25.18 43.38
C THR A 126 18.16 -26.61 43.54
N PRO A 127 19.11 -26.89 44.46
CA PRO A 127 19.53 -28.26 44.69
C PRO A 127 18.28 -29.06 45.08
N GLU A 128 18.01 -30.10 44.31
CA GLU A 128 16.98 -31.07 44.63
C GLU A 128 17.25 -31.58 46.05
N PRO A 129 16.25 -31.56 46.97
CA PRO A 129 16.47 -32.04 48.32
C PRO A 129 16.87 -33.52 48.27
N LEU A 130 17.96 -33.85 48.96
CA LEU A 130 18.43 -35.23 49.14
C LEU A 130 17.25 -36.10 49.60
N PRO A 131 17.00 -37.28 48.99
CA PRO A 131 15.91 -38.14 49.43
C PRO A 131 16.11 -38.44 50.92
N THR A 132 15.12 -38.06 51.73
CA THR A 132 15.10 -38.38 53.15
C THR A 132 14.83 -39.87 53.26
N ASP A 133 15.88 -40.63 53.57
CA ASP A 133 15.80 -42.05 53.89
C ASP A 133 14.87 -42.20 55.10
N THR A 134 13.60 -42.52 54.82
CA THR A 134 12.60 -42.78 55.84
C THR A 134 12.83 -44.20 56.30
N PRO A 135 13.26 -44.46 57.55
CA PRO A 135 13.48 -45.82 57.99
C PRO A 135 12.15 -46.60 57.95
N GLU A 136 12.16 -47.68 57.18
CA GLU A 136 11.06 -48.64 57.06
C GLU A 136 10.78 -49.27 58.43
N PRO A 137 9.51 -49.34 58.89
CA PRO A 137 9.20 -49.95 60.17
C PRO A 137 9.43 -51.46 60.12
N LEU A 138 10.21 -51.98 61.08
CA LEU A 138 10.38 -53.42 61.32
C LEU A 138 9.01 -54.08 61.54
N LEU A 139 8.60 -54.95 60.61
CA LEU A 139 7.43 -55.81 60.80
C LEU A 139 7.76 -56.87 61.85
N THR A 140 7.07 -56.82 62.98
CA THR A 140 7.10 -57.84 64.02
C THR A 140 6.36 -59.09 63.52
N ASP A 141 7.09 -60.19 63.37
CA ASP A 141 6.53 -61.51 63.06
C ASP A 141 5.56 -61.93 64.16
N THR A 142 4.28 -62.14 63.81
CA THR A 142 3.25 -62.65 64.72
C THR A 142 3.04 -64.13 64.38
N PRO A 143 3.32 -65.08 65.28
CA PRO A 143 3.19 -66.50 64.96
C PRO A 143 1.72 -66.94 64.90
N GLU A 144 1.32 -67.56 63.79
CA GLU A 144 0.00 -68.19 63.61
C GLU A 144 0.04 -69.67 64.05
N PRO A 145 -1.00 -70.21 64.73
CA PRO A 145 -0.91 -71.47 65.48
C PRO A 145 -1.11 -72.76 64.65
N LEU A 146 -0.64 -73.86 65.24
CA LEU A 146 -0.65 -75.22 64.71
C LEU A 146 -2.08 -75.81 64.62
N PRO A 147 -2.48 -76.47 63.51
CA PRO A 147 -3.80 -77.07 63.36
C PRO A 147 -3.95 -78.44 64.06
N THR A 148 -5.16 -78.71 64.54
CA THR A 148 -5.66 -79.93 65.20
C THR A 148 -5.93 -81.08 64.23
#